data_AF-A0A246E5I3-F1
#
_entry.id   AF-A0A246E5I3-F1
#
_cell.length_a   1.000
_cell.length_b   1.000
_cell.length_c   1.000
_cell.angle_alpha   90.00
_cell.angle_beta   90.00
_cell.angle_gamma   90.00
#
_symmetry.space_group_name_H-M   'P 1'
#
loop_
_entity.id
_entity.type
_entity.pdbx_description
1 polymer ?
#
loop_
_entity_poly.entity_id
_entity_poly.type
_entity_poly.pdbx_seq_one_letter_code
_entity_poly.pdbx_strand_id
1 'polypeptide(L)'
;MERNIREFVDAQVSEKIAKGEALAHRMKTAEDAAAALEEANREVTAARREALAAGWTENELKRLGLAPARAARARKRTTKPAPAAPNNAAAGGGNEEHPYGQ
;
A
#
# COMPACT_ATOMS: atom_id res chain seq x y z
N MET A 1 -32.83 7.28 30.24
CA MET A 1 -31.76 7.89 29.41
C MET A 1 -30.48 7.06 29.46
N GLU A 2 -29.99 6.68 30.65
CA GLU A 2 -28.79 5.81 30.78
C GLU A 2 -28.87 4.47 30.04
N ARG A 3 -30.04 3.82 30.01
CA ARG A 3 -30.23 2.54 29.31
C ARG A 3 -29.95 2.66 27.80
N ASN A 4 -30.39 3.75 27.16
CA ASN A 4 -30.16 4.01 25.74
C ASN A 4 -28.67 4.27 25.41
N ILE A 5 -27.92 4.87 26.35
CA ILE A 5 -26.48 5.11 26.17
C ILE A 5 -25.73 3.78 26.25
N ARG A 6 -26.08 2.90 27.20
CA ARG A 6 -25.46 1.57 27.33
C ARG A 6 -25.71 0.72 26.08
N GLU A 7 -26.95 0.64 25.61
CA GLU A 7 -27.32 -0.11 24.40
C GLU A 7 -26.58 0.42 23.16
N PHE A 8 -26.43 1.74 23.02
CA PHE A 8 -25.69 2.34 21.92
C PHE A 8 -24.19 2.01 21.98
N VAL A 9 -23.58 2.08 23.16
CA VAL A 9 -22.17 1.72 23.36
C VAL A 9 -21.97 0.23 23.08
N ASP A 10 -22.84 -0.63 23.56
CA ASP A 10 -22.77 -2.08 23.33
C ASP A 10 -22.89 -2.41 21.85
N ALA A 11 -23.81 -1.77 21.12
CA ALA A 11 -23.93 -1.92 19.68
C ALA A 11 -22.66 -1.47 18.93
N GLN A 12 -22.08 -0.33 19.32
CA GLN A 12 -20.82 0.15 18.72
C GLN A 12 -19.65 -0.78 19.01
N VAL A 13 -19.54 -1.30 20.23
CA VAL A 13 -18.49 -2.23 20.62
C VAL A 13 -18.65 -3.54 19.85
N SER A 14 -19.86 -4.07 19.75
CA SER A 14 -20.16 -5.27 18.96
C SER A 14 -19.78 -5.09 17.48
N GLU A 15 -20.09 -3.95 16.88
CA GLU A 15 -19.74 -3.67 15.48
C GLU A 15 -18.22 -3.58 15.28
N LYS A 16 -17.51 -2.93 16.22
CA LYS A 16 -16.05 -2.84 16.20
C LYS A 16 -15.39 -4.20 16.33
N ILE A 17 -15.90 -5.06 17.22
CA ILE A 17 -15.40 -6.43 17.40
C ILE A 17 -15.58 -7.21 16.09
N ALA A 18 -16.79 -7.23 15.53
CA ALA A 18 -17.06 -7.96 14.29
C ALA A 18 -16.17 -7.49 13.12
N LYS A 19 -15.95 -6.17 12.99
CA LYS A 19 -15.03 -5.62 11.98
C LYS A 19 -13.56 -5.99 12.25
N GLY A 20 -13.15 -5.99 13.52
CA GLY A 20 -11.81 -6.39 13.94
C GLY A 20 -11.53 -7.86 13.63
N GLU A 21 -12.48 -8.75 13.93
CA GLU A 21 -12.40 -10.17 13.61
C GLU A 21 -12.34 -10.41 12.10
N ALA A 22 -13.19 -9.73 11.32
CA ALA A 22 -13.16 -9.81 9.87
C ALA A 22 -11.82 -9.33 9.28
N LEU A 23 -11.23 -8.26 9.84
CA LEU A 23 -9.91 -7.79 9.44
C LEU A 23 -8.82 -8.81 9.77
N ALA A 24 -8.79 -9.32 11.01
CA ALA A 24 -7.82 -10.32 11.43
C ALA A 24 -7.88 -11.58 10.55
N HIS A 25 -9.08 -12.05 10.24
CA HIS A 25 -9.28 -13.15 9.30
C HIS A 25 -8.71 -12.83 7.92
N ARG A 26 -9.04 -11.65 7.36
CA ARG A 26 -8.55 -11.25 6.03
C ARG A 26 -7.02 -11.11 5.98
N MET A 27 -6.42 -10.57 7.03
CA MET A 27 -4.96 -10.49 7.15
C MET A 27 -4.33 -11.88 7.13
N LYS A 28 -4.85 -12.80 7.93
CA LYS A 28 -4.39 -14.19 7.92
C LYS A 28 -4.53 -14.83 6.54
N THR A 29 -5.67 -14.67 5.87
CA THR A 29 -5.83 -15.21 4.50
C THR A 29 -4.86 -14.60 3.50
N ALA A 30 -4.47 -13.34 3.67
CA ALA A 30 -3.48 -12.70 2.81
C ALA A 30 -2.07 -13.24 3.07
N GLU A 31 -1.71 -13.49 4.33
CA GLU A 31 -0.46 -14.12 4.73
C GLU A 31 -0.38 -15.56 4.19
N ASP A 32 -1.44 -16.35 4.37
CA ASP A 32 -1.53 -17.73 3.87
C ASP A 32 -1.41 -17.76 2.34
N ALA A 33 -2.08 -16.85 1.64
CA ALA A 33 -1.99 -16.74 0.17
C ALA A 33 -0.59 -16.31 -0.29
N ALA A 34 0.09 -15.42 0.45
CA ALA A 34 1.45 -15.02 0.14
C ALA A 34 2.43 -16.18 0.31
N ALA A 35 2.27 -16.98 1.38
CA ALA A 35 3.09 -18.18 1.61
C ALA A 35 2.85 -19.24 0.50
N ALA A 36 1.59 -19.48 0.13
CA ALA A 36 1.24 -20.39 -0.96
C ALA A 36 1.82 -19.92 -2.31
N LEU A 37 1.79 -18.61 -2.59
CA LEU A 37 2.39 -18.03 -3.79
C LEU A 37 3.92 -18.19 -3.79
N GLU A 38 4.58 -18.01 -2.64
CA GLU A 38 6.02 -18.22 -2.53
C GLU A 38 6.40 -19.67 -2.83
N GLU A 39 5.68 -20.63 -2.25
CA GLU A 39 5.94 -22.06 -2.48
C GLU A 39 5.71 -22.44 -3.95
N ALA A 40 4.59 -22.02 -4.54
CA ALA A 40 4.32 -22.23 -5.96
C ALA A 40 5.43 -21.64 -6.86
N ASN A 41 5.99 -20.48 -6.52
CA ASN A 41 7.11 -19.89 -7.25
C ASN A 41 8.40 -20.73 -7.13
N ARG A 42 8.65 -21.34 -5.97
CA ARG A 42 9.78 -22.27 -5.77
C ARG A 42 9.61 -23.52 -6.62
N GLU A 43 8.42 -24.12 -6.61
CA GLU A 43 8.08 -25.29 -7.43
C GLU A 43 8.24 -24.98 -8.93
N VAL A 44 7.72 -23.86 -9.41
CA VAL A 44 7.90 -23.41 -10.82
C VAL A 44 9.38 -23.25 -11.16
N THR A 45 10.18 -22.71 -10.23
CA THR A 45 11.63 -22.56 -10.43
C THR A 45 12.33 -23.91 -10.49
N ALA A 46 11.95 -24.85 -9.63
CA ALA A 46 12.48 -26.22 -9.62
C ALA A 46 12.13 -26.95 -10.92
N ALA A 47 10.85 -26.96 -11.31
CA ALA A 47 10.37 -27.56 -12.55
C ALA A 47 11.06 -26.96 -13.79
N ARG A 48 11.30 -25.65 -13.81
CA ARG A 48 12.05 -25.00 -14.89
C ARG A 48 13.50 -25.49 -14.95
N ARG A 49 14.17 -25.67 -13.82
CA ARG A 49 15.53 -26.22 -13.78
C ARG A 49 15.57 -27.66 -14.28
N GLU A 50 14.58 -28.47 -13.91
CA GLU A 50 14.44 -29.85 -14.40
C GLU A 50 14.22 -29.90 -15.91
N ALA A 51 13.36 -29.02 -16.45
CA ALA A 51 13.16 -28.90 -17.89
C ALA A 51 14.46 -28.57 -18.62
N LEU A 52 15.23 -27.58 -18.12
CA LEU A 52 16.53 -27.23 -18.70
C LEU A 52 17.53 -28.40 -18.61
N ALA A 53 17.53 -29.15 -17.50
CA ALA A 53 18.37 -30.34 -17.33
C ALA A 53 17.97 -31.49 -18.28
N ALA A 54 16.68 -31.59 -18.63
CA ALA A 54 16.15 -32.53 -19.63
C ALA A 54 16.44 -32.08 -21.08
N GLY A 55 17.16 -30.98 -21.30
CA GLY A 55 17.59 -30.52 -22.61
C GLY A 55 16.66 -29.51 -23.28
N TRP A 56 15.62 -29.03 -22.59
CA TRP A 56 14.79 -27.93 -23.09
C TRP A 56 15.60 -26.64 -23.13
N THR A 57 15.44 -25.86 -24.19
CA THR A 57 16.02 -24.53 -24.27
C THR A 57 15.06 -23.47 -23.72
N GLU A 58 15.62 -22.41 -23.17
CA GLU A 58 14.88 -21.25 -22.70
C GLU A 58 13.98 -20.63 -23.79
N ASN A 59 14.38 -20.71 -25.06
CA ASN A 59 13.57 -20.21 -26.18
C ASN A 59 12.36 -21.09 -26.48
N GLU A 60 12.48 -22.42 -26.34
CA GLU A 60 11.35 -23.35 -26.49
C GLU A 60 10.33 -23.15 -25.38
N LEU A 61 10.78 -23.01 -24.13
CA LEU A 61 9.89 -22.71 -23.00
C LEU A 61 9.14 -21.38 -23.20
N LYS A 62 9.80 -20.35 -23.73
CA LYS A 62 9.16 -19.08 -24.08
C LYS A 62 8.14 -19.20 -25.21
N ARG A 63 8.44 -19.97 -26.26
CA ARG A 63 7.51 -20.22 -27.37
C ARG A 63 6.25 -20.95 -26.91
N LEU A 64 6.37 -21.82 -25.91
CA LEU A 64 5.26 -22.53 -25.28
C LEU A 64 4.54 -21.71 -24.20
N GLY A 65 5.01 -20.51 -23.87
CA GLY A 65 4.43 -19.69 -22.80
C GLY A 65 4.70 -20.19 -21.38
N LEU A 66 5.62 -21.14 -21.21
CA LEU A 66 5.99 -21.73 -19.91
C LEU A 66 7.10 -20.95 -19.18
N ALA A 67 7.74 -20.01 -19.88
CA ALA A 67 8.66 -19.05 -19.28
C ALA A 67 8.06 -17.64 -19.41
N PRO A 68 8.17 -16.79 -18.37
CA PRO A 68 7.66 -15.45 -18.44
C PRO A 68 8.33 -14.70 -19.59
N ALA A 69 7.51 -14.18 -20.50
CA ALA A 69 7.95 -13.21 -21.49
C ALA A 69 8.42 -11.97 -20.72
N ARG A 70 9.72 -11.91 -20.45
CA ARG A 70 10.48 -10.85 -19.75
C ARG A 70 9.57 -9.72 -19.24
N ALA A 71 9.27 -9.74 -17.93
CA ALA A 71 8.45 -8.73 -17.28
C ALA A 71 8.75 -7.33 -17.82
N ALA A 72 7.73 -6.68 -18.39
CA ALA A 72 7.83 -5.30 -18.82
C ALA A 72 8.30 -4.50 -17.60
N ARG A 73 9.55 -4.01 -17.63
CA ARG A 73 10.10 -3.19 -16.56
C ARG A 73 9.13 -2.03 -16.34
N ALA A 74 8.43 -2.02 -15.20
CA ALA A 74 7.55 -0.94 -14.83
C ALA A 74 8.38 0.36 -14.84
N ARG A 75 8.10 1.26 -15.78
CA ARG A 75 8.73 2.58 -15.80
C ARG A 75 8.33 3.28 -14.51
N LYS A 76 9.30 3.54 -13.63
CA LYS A 76 9.11 4.43 -12.48
C LYS A 76 8.55 5.74 -13.01
N ARG A 77 7.30 6.04 -12.68
CA ARG A 77 6.71 7.37 -12.85
C ARG A 77 7.35 8.24 -11.77
N THR A 78 8.33 9.04 -12.13
CA THR A 78 8.87 10.09 -11.26
C THR A 78 7.75 11.09 -10.99
N THR A 79 7.16 11.04 -9.80
CA THR A 79 6.30 12.09 -9.30
C THR A 79 7.15 13.33 -9.07
N LYS A 80 6.94 14.36 -9.90
CA LYS A 80 7.54 15.69 -9.72
C LYS A 80 7.03 16.28 -8.40
N PRO A 81 7.89 16.70 -7.46
CA PRO A 81 7.44 17.37 -6.26
C PRO A 81 6.76 18.70 -6.64
N ALA A 82 5.63 18.99 -5.99
CA ALA A 82 4.90 20.24 -6.15
C ALA A 82 5.77 21.43 -5.69
N PRO A 83 5.71 22.59 -6.37
CA PRO A 83 6.44 23.78 -5.93
C PRO A 83 5.88 24.27 -4.59
N ALA A 84 6.78 24.47 -3.63
CA ALA A 84 6.48 25.07 -2.33
C ALA A 84 5.85 26.47 -2.52
N ALA A 85 4.80 26.76 -1.76
CA ALA A 85 4.15 28.06 -1.73
C ALA A 85 5.12 29.15 -1.24
N PRO A 86 5.09 30.37 -1.82
CA PRO A 86 5.92 31.48 -1.35
C PRO A 86 5.42 31.98 0.01
N ASN A 87 6.31 31.94 1.00
CA ASN A 87 6.16 32.53 2.32
C ASN A 87 6.14 34.06 2.18
N ASN A 88 4.97 34.69 2.33
CA ASN A 88 4.85 36.14 2.27
C ASN A 88 5.14 36.73 3.65
N ALA A 89 6.41 37.02 3.90
CA ALA A 89 6.89 37.74 5.08
C ALA A 89 7.72 38.94 4.64
N ALA A 90 7.07 40.09 4.43
CA ALA A 90 7.51 41.42 4.87
C ALA A 90 6.77 42.55 4.11
N ALA A 91 6.50 43.62 4.86
CA ALA A 91 6.35 45.03 4.45
C ALA A 91 4.91 45.62 4.40
N GLY A 92 4.72 46.63 5.26
CA GLY A 92 3.58 47.56 5.33
C GLY A 92 3.18 47.77 6.79
N GLY A 93 3.71 48.73 7.55
CA GLY A 93 4.01 50.12 7.20
C GLY A 93 2.74 50.95 7.38
N GLY A 94 2.36 51.24 8.63
CA GLY A 94 1.15 51.99 8.99
C GLY A 94 1.44 52.96 10.12
N ASN A 95 1.47 54.23 9.76
CA ASN A 95 1.81 55.42 10.53
C ASN A 95 0.66 55.78 11.51
N GLU A 96 0.94 55.95 12.80
CA GLU A 96 0.04 56.68 13.70
C GLU A 96 0.88 57.47 14.72
N GLU A 97 1.15 58.71 14.35
CA GLU A 97 1.57 59.78 15.24
C GLU A 97 0.43 60.08 16.23
N HIS A 98 0.72 60.28 17.53
CA HIS A 98 0.21 61.41 18.31
C HIS A 98 0.98 61.60 19.64
N PRO A 99 1.33 62.85 20.02
CA PRO A 99 2.11 63.18 21.21
C PRO A 99 1.22 63.51 22.44
N TYR A 100 1.86 63.88 23.57
CA TYR A 100 1.35 64.15 24.93
C TYR A 100 1.25 62.90 25.82
N GLY A 101 1.74 62.86 27.05
CA GLY A 101 2.36 63.85 27.93
C GLY A 101 2.29 63.29 29.36
N GLN A 102 3.26 63.72 30.19
CA GLN A 102 3.41 63.64 31.66
C GLN A 102 4.78 63.11 32.06
#